data_AF-A0A968YR83-F1
#
_entry.id   AF-A0A968YR83-F1
#
_cell.length_a   1.000
_cell.length_b   1.000
_cell.length_c   1.000
_cell.angle_alpha   90.00
_cell.angle_beta   90.00
_cell.angle_gamma   90.00
#
_symmetry.space_group_name_H-M   'P 1'
#
loop_
_entity.id
_entity.type
_entity.pdbx_description
1 polymer ?
#
loop_
_entity_poly.entity_id
_entity_poly.type
_entity_poly.pdbx_seq_one_letter_code
_entity_poly.pdbx_strand_id
1 'polypeptide(L)' 'MRESVIYQDIQQEKALSIVMRQLRRKIGTVPPVLQLKIQSLPLTQVEDLGEALLDFSDLTDLEAWLAQHQG' A
#
# COMPACT_ATOMS: atom_id res chain seq x y z
N MET A 1 -24.53 -15.02 6.00
CA MET A 1 -23.77 -15.53 4.83
C MET A 1 -22.29 -15.26 5.10
N ARG A 2 -21.44 -16.29 5.14
CA ARG A 2 -20.00 -16.22 5.44
C ARG A 2 -19.16 -15.87 4.19
N GLU A 3 -19.80 -15.24 3.20
CA GLU A 3 -19.21 -14.86 1.91
C GLU A 3 -18.49 -13.50 1.98
N SER A 4 -18.57 -12.75 3.08
CA SER A 4 -18.07 -11.37 3.10
C SER A 4 -16.59 -11.19 3.52
N VAL A 5 -15.99 -12.11 4.28
CA VAL A 5 -14.62 -11.91 4.81
C VAL A 5 -13.55 -12.45 3.85
N ILE A 6 -13.75 -13.65 3.31
CA ILE A 6 -12.78 -14.30 2.40
C ILE A 6 -12.58 -13.46 1.12
N TYR A 7 -13.64 -12.85 0.60
CA TYR A 7 -13.54 -12.00 -0.58
C TYR A 7 -12.76 -10.71 -0.29
N GLN A 8 -12.94 -10.13 0.90
CA GLN A 8 -12.23 -8.92 1.30
C GLN A 8 -10.73 -9.19 1.47
N ASP A 9 -10.35 -10.32 2.06
CA ASP A 9 -8.95 -10.74 2.19
C ASP A 9 -8.28 -10.93 0.82
N ILE A 10 -8.97 -11.59 -0.13
CA ILE A 10 -8.47 -11.79 -1.50
C ILE A 10 -8.26 -10.44 -2.21
N GLN A 11 -9.17 -9.47 -2.04
CA GLN A 11 -9.00 -8.14 -2.64
C GLN A 11 -7.83 -7.39 -2.00
N GLN A 12 -7.69 -7.47 -0.68
CA GLN A 12 -6.59 -6.82 0.02
C GLN A 12 -5.22 -7.39 -0.38
N GLU A 13 -5.08 -8.72 -0.47
CA GLU A 13 -3.85 -9.33 -0.95
C GLU A 13 -3.49 -8.92 -2.38
N LYS A 14 -4.50 -8.82 -3.27
CA LYS A 14 -4.31 -8.35 -4.65
C LYS A 14 -3.87 -6.88 -4.71
N ALA A 15 -4.55 -6.01 -3.97
CA ALA A 15 -4.22 -4.59 -3.90
C ALA A 15 -2.79 -4.38 -3.37
N LEU A 16 -2.44 -5.05 -2.27
CA LEU A 16 -1.09 -5.02 -1.69
C LEU A 16 -0.03 -5.50 -2.68
N SER A 17 -0.27 -6.62 -3.38
CA SER A 17 0.66 -7.15 -4.38
C SER A 17 0.92 -6.15 -5.51
N ILE A 18 -0.12 -5.47 -5.97
CA ILE A 18 -0.03 -4.44 -7.01
C ILE A 18 0.77 -3.24 -6.51
N VAL A 19 0.41 -2.69 -5.34
CA VAL A 19 1.08 -1.53 -4.72
C VAL A 19 2.56 -1.82 -4.48
N MET A 20 2.90 -2.99 -3.94
CA MET A 20 4.29 -3.39 -3.70
C MET A 20 5.12 -3.46 -4.99
N ARG A 21 4.53 -3.92 -6.10
CA ARG A 21 5.20 -3.92 -7.41
C ARG A 21 5.35 -2.52 -7.99
N GLN A 22 4.37 -1.63 -7.79
CA GLN A 22 4.44 -0.24 -8.22
C GLN A 22 5.52 0.52 -7.48
N LEU A 23 5.56 0.41 -6.15
CA LEU A 23 6.60 0.96 -5.29
C LEU A 23 8.00 0.57 -5.78
N ARG A 24 8.20 -0.72 -6.06
CA ARG A 24 9.47 -1.22 -6.58
C ARG A 24 9.89 -0.59 -7.90
N ARG A 25 8.92 -0.22 -8.75
CA ARG A 25 9.15 0.38 -10.07
C ARG A 25 9.33 1.90 -10.00
N LYS A 26 8.60 2.58 -9.13
CA LYS A 26 8.58 4.04 -8.99
C LYS A 26 9.75 4.55 -8.17
N ILE A 27 9.93 4.00 -6.98
CA ILE A 27 10.87 4.52 -5.97
C ILE A 27 11.97 3.53 -5.59
N GLY A 28 11.91 2.29 -6.11
CA GLY A 28 12.94 1.28 -5.91
C GLY A 28 12.75 0.44 -4.64
N THR A 29 13.83 0.16 -3.92
CA THR A 29 13.81 -0.74 -2.77
C THR A 29 13.10 -0.09 -1.58
N VAL A 30 11.97 -0.65 -1.17
CA VAL A 30 11.24 -0.22 0.04
C VAL A 30 11.80 -0.97 1.26
N PRO A 31 12.21 -0.26 2.33
CA PRO A 31 12.67 -0.88 3.57
C PRO A 31 11.62 -1.79 4.21
N PRO A 32 12.00 -2.94 4.82
CA PRO A 32 11.06 -3.89 5.41
C PRO A 32 10.07 -3.27 6.41
N VAL A 33 10.51 -2.28 7.20
CA VAL A 33 9.66 -1.55 8.14
C VAL A 33 8.50 -0.83 7.46
N LEU A 34 8.72 -0.23 6.29
CA LEU A 34 7.67 0.43 5.52
C LEU A 34 6.77 -0.59 4.84
N GLN A 35 7.30 -1.75 4.40
CA GLN A 35 6.49 -2.82 3.85
C GLN A 35 5.48 -3.36 4.86
N LEU A 36 5.90 -3.55 6.12
CA LEU A 36 5.01 -3.98 7.21
C LEU A 36 3.91 -2.95 7.48
N LYS A 37 4.26 -1.67 7.47
CA LYS A 37 3.31 -0.57 7.59
C LYS A 37 2.26 -0.58 6.48
N ILE A 38 2.68 -0.79 5.24
CA ILE A 38 1.79 -0.89 4.08
C ILE A 38 0.86 -2.11 4.21
N GLN A 39 1.38 -3.26 4.64
CA GLN A 39 0.58 -4.48 4.85
C GLN A 39 -0.48 -4.34 5.94
N SER A 40 -0.26 -3.45 6.92
CA SER A 40 -1.25 -3.14 7.96
C SER A 40 -2.31 -2.13 7.54
N LEU A 41 -2.22 -1.52 6.35
CA LEU A 41 -3.21 -0.56 5.89
C LEU A 41 -4.54 -1.27 5.56
N PRO A 42 -5.70 -0.64 5.87
CA PRO A 42 -6.98 -1.12 5.37
C PRO A 42 -7.01 -1.04 3.84
N LEU A 43 -7.81 -1.90 3.20
CA LEU A 43 -7.93 -1.98 1.73
C LEU A 43 -8.09 -0.60 1.06
N THR A 44 -8.94 0.28 1.60
CA THR A 44 -9.17 1.62 1.04
C THR A 44 -7.90 2.46 1.01
N GLN A 45 -7.08 2.43 2.07
CA GLN A 45 -5.80 3.15 2.10
C GLN A 45 -4.76 2.51 1.17
N VAL A 46 -4.84 1.19 0.91
CA VAL A 46 -3.99 0.54 -0.08
C VAL A 46 -4.37 0.99 -1.50
N GLU A 47 -5.66 1.14 -1.79
CA GLU A 47 -6.15 1.68 -3.05
C GLU A 47 -5.73 3.15 -3.22
N ASP A 48 -5.91 3.99 -2.20
CA ASP A 48 -5.48 5.40 -2.19
C ASP A 48 -3.97 5.55 -2.39
N LEU A 49 -3.17 4.69 -1.75
CA LEU A 49 -1.71 4.64 -1.95
C LEU A 49 -1.37 4.30 -3.40
N GLY A 50 -2.16 3.44 -4.06
CA GLY A 50 -2.02 3.12 -5.47
C GLY A 50 -2.13 4.35 -6.39
N GLU A 51 -3.05 5.26 -6.09
CA GLU A 51 -3.21 6.51 -6.83
C GLU A 51 -2.09 7.51 -6.51
N ALA A 52 -1.79 7.70 -5.22
CA ALA A 52 -0.74 8.63 -4.77
C ALA A 52 0.65 8.26 -5.33
N LEU A 53 0.92 6.97 -5.54
CA LEU A 53 2.17 6.48 -6.16
C LEU A 53 2.43 7.04 -7.56
N LEU A 54 1.40 7.53 -8.25
CA LEU A 54 1.58 8.15 -9.55
C LEU A 54 2.38 9.45 -9.46
N ASP A 55 2.30 10.15 -8.33
CA ASP A 55 2.97 11.43 -8.06
C ASP A 55 4.31 11.27 -7.32
N PHE A 56 4.62 10.08 -6.81
CA PHE A 56 5.86 9.86 -6.06
C PHE A 56 7.08 9.90 -6.97
N SER A 57 8.12 10.58 -6.48
CA SER A 57 9.44 10.68 -7.08
C SER A 57 10.47 9.80 -6.35
N ASP A 58 10.38 9.70 -5.02
CA ASP A 58 11.32 8.92 -4.22
C ASP A 58 10.73 8.35 -2.93
N LEU A 59 11.59 7.75 -2.09
CA LEU A 59 11.19 7.11 -0.84
C LEU A 59 10.60 8.09 0.18
N THR A 60 11.00 9.36 0.17
CA THR A 60 10.53 10.35 1.13
C THR A 60 9.06 10.69 0.92
N ASP A 61 8.56 10.64 -0.31
CA ASP A 61 7.13 10.81 -0.62
C ASP A 61 6.28 9.71 0.05
N LEU A 62 6.77 8.46 0.01
CA LEU A 62 6.11 7.34 0.68
C LEU A 62 6.11 7.52 2.21
N GLU A 63 7.23 7.94 2.78
CA GLU A 63 7.34 8.17 4.23
C GLU A 63 6.39 9.28 4.68
N ALA A 64 6.32 10.37 3.92
CA ALA A 64 5.41 11.48 4.18
C ALA A 64 3.94 11.04 4.07
N TRP A 65 3.59 10.28 3.02
CA TRP A 65 2.23 9.77 2.83
C TRP A 65 1.81 8.85 3.98
N LEU A 66 2.67 7.90 4.38
CA LEU A 66 2.40 7.00 5.50
C LEU A 66 2.26 7.77 6.82
N ALA A 67 3.07 8.80 7.06
CA ALA A 67 2.95 9.62 8.27
C ALA A 67 1.62 10.37 8.36
N GLN A 68 1.01 10.75 7.22
CA GLN A 68 -0.29 11.43 7.17
C GLN A 68 -1.48 10.49 7.35
N HIS A 69 -1.33 9.21 7.00
CA HIS A 69 -2.43 8.23 6.95
C HIS A 69 -2.35 7.14 8.05
N GLN A 70 -1.31 7.15 8.88
CA GLN A 70 -1.15 6.27 10.05
C GLN A 70 -1.53 6.94 11.40
N GLY A 71 -2.42 7.93 11.37
CA GLY A 71 -3.00 8.60 12.54
C GLY A 71 -4.42 8.14 12.85
#